data_AF-A0A0G1U1S4-F1
#
_entry.id   AF-A0A0G1U1S4-F1
#
_cell.length_a   1.000
_cell.length_b   1.000
_cell.length_c   1.000
_cell.angle_alpha   90.00
_cell.angle_beta   90.00
_cell.angle_gamma   90.00
#
_symmetry.space_group_name_H-M   'P 1'
#
loop_
_entity.id
_entity.type
_entity.pdbx_description
1 polymer ?
#
loop_
_entity_poly.entity_id
_entity_poly.type
_entity_poly.pdbx_seq_one_letter_code
_entity_poly.pdbx_strand_id
1 'polypeptide(L)'
;MKHTFYKRDCQAHRARNDNRQGQSLVEAVVVIGMVIVLVSGLIVGTTVSLRSSELGRSRSLAVKYATEGIEYARNLRNVGWTDFQAKTGAWCLDKDKTLTQAVSDVCSANIDSMFARKLTFSWTDPKMTVTVAITWNDGSGDHKSELLTYFTQWR
;
A
#
# COMPACT_ATOMS: atom_id res chain seq x y z
N MET A 1 -32.60 -46.57 82.26
CA MET A 1 -31.20 -46.58 82.74
C MET A 1 -30.31 -46.99 81.57
N LYS A 2 -29.23 -46.21 81.34
CA LYS A 2 -28.17 -46.31 80.31
C LYS A 2 -28.43 -45.70 78.91
N HIS A 3 -27.85 -44.51 78.77
CA HIS A 3 -27.42 -43.79 77.56
C HIS A 3 -26.49 -44.62 76.68
N THR A 4 -26.47 -44.37 75.36
CA THR A 4 -25.30 -43.90 74.55
C THR A 4 -25.68 -43.90 73.06
N PHE A 5 -25.81 -42.73 72.42
CA PHE A 5 -24.81 -41.93 71.70
C PHE A 5 -24.57 -42.37 70.24
N TYR A 6 -25.07 -41.52 69.34
CA TYR A 6 -24.87 -41.46 67.90
C TYR A 6 -23.40 -41.13 67.55
N LYS A 7 -22.79 -41.86 66.61
CA LYS A 7 -21.55 -41.46 65.94
C LYS A 7 -21.81 -41.32 64.44
N ARG A 8 -21.70 -40.08 63.95
CA ARG A 8 -21.46 -39.72 62.55
C ARG A 8 -19.99 -39.95 62.24
N ASP A 9 -19.70 -40.77 61.24
CA ASP A 9 -18.40 -40.73 60.59
C ASP A 9 -18.43 -39.67 59.48
N CYS A 10 -17.97 -38.46 59.82
CA CYS A 10 -17.55 -37.46 58.84
C CYS A 10 -16.13 -37.79 58.40
N GLN A 11 -15.95 -38.37 57.21
CA GLN A 11 -14.64 -38.39 56.56
C GLN A 11 -14.39 -37.05 55.86
N ALA A 12 -13.65 -36.19 56.55
CA ALA A 12 -13.10 -34.96 55.99
C ALA A 12 -12.02 -35.30 54.95
N HIS A 13 -12.33 -35.17 53.67
CA HIS A 13 -11.30 -35.03 52.65
C HIS A 13 -10.56 -33.70 52.89
N ARG A 14 -9.34 -33.81 53.43
CA ARG A 14 -8.39 -32.70 53.55
C ARG A 14 -8.24 -32.00 52.19
N ALA A 15 -8.73 -30.78 52.08
CA ALA A 15 -8.19 -29.83 51.13
C ALA A 15 -6.71 -29.61 51.52
N ARG A 16 -5.78 -30.10 50.70
CA ARG A 16 -4.37 -29.70 50.82
C ARG A 16 -4.31 -28.24 50.44
N ASN A 17 -4.11 -27.39 51.45
CA ASN A 17 -3.79 -25.99 51.26
C ASN A 17 -2.28 -25.92 51.01
N ASP A 18 -1.86 -26.11 49.75
CA ASP A 18 -0.48 -25.87 49.36
C ASP A 18 -0.26 -24.36 49.35
N ASN A 19 0.31 -23.90 50.47
CA ASN A 19 0.58 -22.50 50.74
C ASN A 19 1.67 -21.96 49.78
N ARG A 20 1.27 -21.57 48.55
CA ARG A 20 2.10 -20.93 47.52
C ARG A 20 2.37 -19.45 47.85
N GLN A 21 3.05 -19.16 48.95
CA GLN A 21 3.23 -17.76 49.42
C GLN A 21 4.61 -17.15 49.14
N GLY A 22 5.39 -17.68 48.18
CA GLY A 22 6.72 -17.12 47.84
C GLY A 22 7.01 -16.86 46.36
N GLN A 23 6.15 -17.30 45.42
CA GLN A 23 6.46 -17.29 43.97
C GLN A 23 5.60 -16.34 43.11
N SER A 24 4.67 -15.57 43.70
CA SER A 24 3.74 -14.71 42.94
C SER A 24 4.42 -13.51 42.26
N LEU A 25 5.45 -12.91 42.88
CA LEU A 25 6.11 -11.72 42.31
C LEU A 25 6.96 -12.05 41.07
N VAL A 26 7.69 -13.17 41.09
CA VAL A 26 8.48 -13.61 39.93
C VAL A 26 7.56 -14.02 38.78
N GLU A 27 6.47 -14.72 39.07
CA GLU A 27 5.44 -15.06 38.08
C GLU A 27 4.83 -13.81 37.45
N ALA A 28 4.49 -12.79 38.24
CA ALA A 28 3.95 -11.52 37.73
C ALA A 28 4.95 -10.80 36.80
N VAL A 29 6.23 -10.75 37.14
CA VAL A 29 7.26 -10.12 36.29
C VAL A 29 7.43 -10.88 34.98
N VAL A 30 7.43 -12.21 35.02
CA VAL A 30 7.51 -13.04 33.82
C VAL A 30 6.30 -12.81 32.91
N VAL A 31 5.10 -12.78 33.48
CA VAL A 31 3.85 -12.52 32.73
C VAL A 31 3.87 -11.13 32.09
N ILE A 32 4.27 -10.09 32.84
CA ILE A 32 4.39 -8.73 32.29
C ILE A 32 5.40 -8.68 31.15
N GLY A 33 6.55 -9.33 31.30
CA GLY A 33 7.56 -9.43 30.25
C GLY A 33 7.01 -10.07 28.97
N MET A 34 6.29 -11.18 29.10
CA MET A 34 5.64 -11.84 27.96
C MET A 34 4.62 -10.93 27.28
N VAL A 35 3.77 -10.24 28.04
CA VAL A 35 2.75 -9.33 27.50
C VAL A 35 3.40 -8.20 26.71
N ILE A 36 4.49 -7.60 27.21
CA ILE A 36 5.21 -6.53 26.52
C ILE A 36 5.74 -7.01 25.16
N VAL A 37 6.35 -8.20 25.11
CA VAL A 37 6.86 -8.77 23.85
C VAL A 37 5.71 -9.02 22.87
N LEU A 38 4.59 -9.58 23.33
CA LEU A 38 3.43 -9.86 22.49
C LEU A 38 2.81 -8.58 21.92
N VAL A 39 2.57 -7.56 22.76
CA VAL A 39 2.00 -6.29 22.32
C VAL A 39 2.92 -5.58 21.34
N SER A 40 4.23 -5.58 21.60
CA SER A 40 5.21 -4.98 20.69
C SER A 40 5.19 -5.65 19.32
N GLY A 41 5.10 -6.99 19.28
CA GLY A 41 4.97 -7.75 18.04
C GLY A 41 3.73 -7.37 17.24
N LEU A 42 2.58 -7.18 17.90
CA LEU A 42 1.34 -6.75 17.26
C LEU A 42 1.42 -5.35 16.67
N ILE A 43 2.04 -4.40 17.38
CA ILE A 43 2.20 -3.01 16.90
C ILE A 43 3.08 -2.97 15.65
N VAL A 44 4.20 -3.70 15.66
CA VAL A 44 5.08 -3.78 14.48
C VAL A 44 4.35 -4.45 13.32
N GLY A 45 3.68 -5.58 13.56
CA GLY A 45 2.93 -6.30 12.54
C GLY A 45 1.86 -5.44 11.87
N THR A 46 1.03 -4.74 12.66
CA THR A 46 -0.01 -3.85 12.15
C THR A 46 0.56 -2.69 11.34
N THR A 47 1.67 -2.09 11.78
CA THR A 47 2.35 -1.01 11.04
C THR A 47 2.83 -1.47 9.67
N VAL A 48 3.39 -2.68 9.58
CA VAL A 48 3.83 -3.27 8.31
C VAL A 48 2.65 -3.51 7.38
N SER A 49 1.54 -4.04 7.90
CA SER A 49 0.31 -4.26 7.12
C SER A 49 -0.31 -2.95 6.60
N LEU A 50 -0.25 -1.87 7.36
CA LEU A 50 -0.74 -0.56 6.91
C LEU A 50 0.12 -0.02 5.77
N ARG A 51 1.44 -0.05 5.91
CA ARG A 51 2.37 0.40 4.86
C ARG A 51 2.20 -0.39 3.57
N SER A 52 2.03 -1.71 3.66
CA SER A 52 1.80 -2.54 2.47
C SER A 52 0.47 -2.22 1.79
N SER A 53 -0.57 -1.91 2.57
CA SER A 53 -1.88 -1.52 2.06
C SER A 53 -1.84 -0.16 1.36
N GLU A 54 -1.13 0.82 1.92
CA GLU A 54 -0.92 2.14 1.31
C GLU A 54 -0.15 2.03 0.00
N LEU A 55 0.95 1.27 -0.03
CA LEU A 55 1.71 1.02 -1.25
C LEU A 55 0.85 0.34 -2.33
N GLY A 56 0.02 -0.63 -1.93
CA GLY A 56 -0.94 -1.27 -2.83
C GLY A 56 -1.92 -0.26 -3.45
N ARG A 57 -2.49 0.62 -2.62
CA ARG A 57 -3.40 1.69 -3.07
C ARG A 57 -2.71 2.66 -4.04
N SER A 58 -1.51 3.14 -3.71
CA SER A 58 -0.75 4.05 -4.56
C SER A 58 -0.42 3.43 -5.91
N ARG A 59 -0.07 2.14 -5.94
CA ARG A 59 0.14 1.40 -7.20
C ARG A 59 -1.14 1.29 -8.03
N SER A 60 -2.29 0.98 -7.41
CA SER A 60 -3.57 0.93 -8.11
C SER A 60 -3.95 2.28 -8.72
N LEU A 61 -3.73 3.39 -7.99
CA LEU A 61 -3.93 4.74 -8.49
C LEU A 61 -2.97 5.07 -9.64
N ALA A 62 -1.69 4.70 -9.53
CA ALA A 62 -0.72 4.91 -10.59
C ALA A 62 -1.11 4.19 -11.89
N VAL A 63 -1.55 2.93 -11.82
CA VAL A 63 -2.04 2.19 -13.01
C VAL A 63 -3.29 2.86 -13.61
N LYS A 64 -4.20 3.35 -12.76
CA LYS A 64 -5.38 4.10 -13.20
C LYS A 64 -4.96 5.37 -13.97
N TYR A 65 -4.09 6.20 -13.38
CA TYR A 65 -3.61 7.44 -14.01
C TYR A 65 -2.80 7.20 -15.29
N ALA A 66 -2.05 6.09 -15.35
CA ALA A 66 -1.36 5.67 -16.56
C ALA A 66 -2.36 5.29 -17.67
N THR A 67 -3.43 4.56 -17.33
CA THR A 67 -4.49 4.19 -18.25
C THR A 67 -5.23 5.42 -18.78
N GLU A 68 -5.57 6.37 -17.90
CA GLU A 68 -6.13 7.67 -18.32
C GLU A 68 -5.19 8.43 -19.27
N GLY A 69 -3.87 8.34 -19.07
CA GLY A 69 -2.89 8.92 -19.99
C GLY A 69 -2.91 8.27 -21.38
N ILE A 70 -3.10 6.94 -21.45
CA ILE A 70 -3.30 6.22 -22.72
C ILE A 70 -4.61 6.64 -23.39
N GLU A 71 -5.70 6.76 -22.63
CA GLU A 71 -6.98 7.25 -23.16
C GLU A 71 -6.85 8.67 -23.70
N TYR A 72 -6.11 9.54 -23.01
CA TYR A 72 -5.82 10.88 -23.49
C TYR A 72 -5.02 10.86 -24.80
N ALA A 73 -3.98 10.03 -24.89
CA ALA A 73 -3.21 9.87 -26.13
C ALA A 73 -4.07 9.32 -27.29
N ARG A 74 -4.99 8.40 -27.01
CA ARG A 74 -5.97 7.90 -27.98
C ARG A 74 -6.89 9.02 -28.46
N ASN A 75 -7.35 9.89 -27.55
CA ASN A 75 -8.15 11.05 -27.91
C ASN A 75 -7.37 12.04 -28.77
N LEU A 76 -6.12 12.37 -28.42
CA LEU A 76 -5.26 13.23 -29.23
C LEU A 76 -5.12 12.72 -30.67
N ARG A 77 -4.87 11.42 -30.82
CA ARG A 77 -4.82 10.76 -32.13
C ARG A 77 -6.12 10.93 -32.93
N ASN A 78 -7.26 10.78 -32.25
CA ASN A 78 -8.58 10.86 -32.90
C ASN A 78 -8.95 12.29 -33.31
N VAL A 79 -8.50 13.29 -32.55
CA VAL A 79 -8.74 14.70 -32.86
C VAL A 79 -7.95 15.12 -34.11
N GLY A 80 -6.70 14.69 -34.24
CA GLY A 80 -5.89 15.02 -35.41
C GLY A 80 -4.65 14.15 -35.51
N TRP A 81 -4.57 13.34 -36.58
CA TRP A 81 -3.43 12.45 -36.79
C TRP A 81 -2.12 13.20 -36.99
N THR A 82 -2.11 14.26 -37.80
CA THR A 82 -0.91 15.04 -38.11
C THR A 82 -0.31 15.70 -36.86
N ASP A 83 -1.15 16.33 -36.03
CA ASP A 83 -0.71 16.98 -34.78
C ASP A 83 -0.24 15.97 -33.73
N PHE A 84 -0.88 14.80 -33.68
CA PHE A 84 -0.47 13.70 -32.83
C PHE A 84 0.88 13.13 -33.27
N GLN A 85 1.07 12.90 -34.58
CA GLN A 85 2.32 12.40 -35.15
C GLN A 85 3.49 13.38 -34.95
N ALA A 86 3.22 14.69 -34.97
CA ALA A 86 4.21 15.72 -34.75
C ALA A 86 4.69 15.82 -33.28
N LYS A 87 3.99 15.19 -32.32
CA LYS A 87 4.43 15.15 -30.92
C LYS A 87 5.67 14.27 -30.78
N THR A 88 6.69 14.78 -30.11
CA THR A 88 7.93 14.06 -29.83
C THR A 88 8.41 14.38 -28.41
N GLY A 89 9.16 13.44 -27.83
CA GLY A 89 9.75 13.59 -26.50
C GLY A 89 8.73 13.50 -25.38
N ALA A 90 9.10 14.02 -24.21
CA ALA A 90 8.30 13.94 -23.00
C ALA A 90 7.40 15.15 -22.78
N TRP A 91 6.20 14.86 -22.27
CA TRP A 91 5.15 15.81 -21.97
C TRP A 91 4.53 15.48 -20.62
N CYS A 92 4.18 16.51 -19.87
CA CYS A 92 3.52 16.38 -18.58
C CYS A 92 2.02 16.59 -18.78
N LEU A 93 1.23 15.61 -18.34
CA LEU A 93 -0.23 15.66 -18.44
C LEU A 93 -0.81 15.80 -17.02
N ASP A 94 -1.30 16.98 -16.70
CA ASP A 94 -1.89 17.27 -15.38
C ASP A 94 -3.29 16.66 -15.20
N LYS A 95 -3.88 16.85 -14.02
CA LYS A 95 -5.23 16.38 -13.69
C LYS A 95 -6.34 17.00 -14.58
N ASP A 96 -6.17 18.24 -14.99
CA ASP A 96 -7.13 19.01 -15.80
C ASP A 96 -6.99 18.70 -17.30
N LYS A 97 -6.12 17.76 -17.66
CA LYS A 97 -5.80 17.32 -19.02
C LYS A 97 -5.08 18.39 -19.84
N THR A 98 -4.41 19.32 -19.17
CA THR A 98 -3.46 20.22 -19.82
C THR A 98 -2.18 19.47 -20.11
N LEU A 99 -1.75 19.53 -21.37
CA LEU A 99 -0.50 18.93 -21.81
C LEU A 99 0.56 20.02 -21.95
N THR A 100 1.63 19.93 -21.17
CA THR A 100 2.78 20.83 -21.23
C THR A 100 4.03 20.06 -21.59
N GLN A 101 4.96 20.68 -22.31
CA GLN A 101 6.20 20.00 -22.67
C GLN A 101 7.06 19.83 -21.41
N ALA A 102 7.67 18.66 -21.23
CA ALA A 102 8.54 18.40 -20.10
C ALA A 102 9.82 19.25 -20.21
N VAL A 103 10.19 19.92 -19.14
CA VAL A 103 11.46 20.66 -19.05
C VAL A 103 12.51 19.66 -18.57
N SER A 104 13.58 19.49 -19.36
CA SER A 104 14.67 18.55 -19.06
C SER A 104 14.21 17.09 -18.86
N ASP A 105 13.17 16.65 -19.57
CA ASP A 105 12.57 15.30 -19.46
C ASP A 105 11.96 14.96 -18.07
N VAL A 106 11.68 15.97 -17.26
CA VAL A 106 11.10 15.82 -15.92
C VAL A 106 9.70 16.42 -15.85
N CYS A 107 8.81 15.73 -15.15
CA CYS A 107 7.50 16.24 -14.72
C CYS A 107 7.49 16.31 -13.20
N SER A 108 7.17 17.48 -12.64
CA SER A 108 6.84 17.61 -11.22
C SER A 108 5.48 16.97 -10.94
N ALA A 109 5.15 16.81 -9.64
CA ALA A 109 3.85 16.32 -9.24
C ALA A 109 2.74 17.19 -9.86
N ASN A 110 1.98 16.59 -10.77
CA ASN A 110 0.97 17.24 -11.60
C ASN A 110 -0.41 16.59 -11.45
N ILE A 111 -0.51 15.56 -10.59
CA ILE A 111 -1.76 14.91 -10.19
C ILE A 111 -1.76 14.80 -8.66
N ASP A 112 -2.77 15.41 -8.04
CA ASP A 112 -3.06 15.33 -6.60
C ASP A 112 -1.83 15.59 -5.70
N SER A 113 -0.89 16.44 -6.13
CA SER A 113 0.36 16.82 -5.42
C SER A 113 1.32 15.68 -5.05
N MET A 114 1.05 14.44 -5.47
CA MET A 114 1.86 13.26 -5.11
C MET A 114 2.39 12.51 -6.35
N PHE A 115 1.63 12.52 -7.44
CA PHE A 115 1.98 11.78 -8.65
C PHE A 115 2.44 12.74 -9.74
N ALA A 116 3.48 12.35 -10.45
CA ALA A 116 3.89 12.96 -11.71
C ALA A 116 3.56 12.01 -12.87
N ARG A 117 2.76 12.49 -13.81
CA ARG A 117 2.39 11.78 -15.04
C ARG A 117 3.15 12.36 -16.23
N LYS A 118 3.94 11.49 -16.86
CA LYS A 118 4.75 11.78 -18.05
C LYS A 118 4.29 10.92 -19.23
N LEU A 119 4.05 11.55 -20.37
CA LEU A 119 3.79 10.89 -21.65
C LEU A 119 4.99 11.14 -22.55
N THR A 120 5.60 10.07 -23.04
CA THR A 120 6.70 10.15 -24.01
C THR A 120 6.21 9.65 -25.36
N PHE A 121 6.30 10.51 -26.38
CA PHE A 121 5.92 10.23 -27.76
C PHE A 121 7.18 9.94 -28.58
N SER A 122 7.18 8.82 -29.30
CA SER A 122 8.26 8.42 -30.20
C SER A 122 7.67 7.89 -31.49
N TRP A 123 7.89 8.62 -32.58
CA TRP A 123 7.44 8.22 -33.90
C TRP A 123 8.48 7.34 -34.60
N THR A 124 8.03 6.17 -35.01
CA THR A 124 8.79 5.25 -35.87
C THR A 124 7.84 4.74 -36.94
N ASP A 125 7.95 5.26 -38.17
CA ASP A 125 7.01 4.96 -39.26
C ASP A 125 6.69 3.46 -39.39
N PRO A 126 5.41 3.04 -39.48
CA PRO A 126 4.16 3.84 -39.47
C PRO A 126 3.47 3.92 -38.09
N LYS A 127 4.24 3.82 -36.99
CA LYS A 127 3.74 3.66 -35.62
C LYS A 127 4.18 4.80 -34.70
N MET A 128 3.25 5.32 -33.93
CA MET A 128 3.53 6.20 -32.80
C MET A 128 3.59 5.36 -31.51
N THR A 129 4.75 5.30 -30.88
CA THR A 129 4.91 4.69 -29.55
C THR A 129 4.62 5.74 -28.49
N VAL A 130 3.73 5.42 -27.56
CA VAL A 130 3.41 6.28 -26.42
C VAL A 130 3.69 5.51 -25.14
N THR A 131 4.60 6.05 -24.35
CA THR A 131 4.94 5.53 -23.03
C THR A 131 4.37 6.46 -21.98
N VAL A 132 3.51 5.95 -21.11
CA VAL A 132 2.94 6.71 -19.99
C VAL A 132 3.58 6.22 -18.70
N ALA A 133 4.35 7.08 -18.06
CA ALA A 133 5.00 6.81 -16.78
C ALA A 133 4.37 7.65 -15.67
N ILE A 134 4.05 6.99 -14.56
CA ILE A 134 3.61 7.62 -13.32
C ILE A 134 4.71 7.40 -12.28
N THR A 135 5.21 8.48 -11.71
CA THR A 135 6.20 8.44 -10.62
C THR A 135 5.63 9.09 -9.37
N TRP A 136 5.92 8.51 -8.20
CA TRP A 136 5.56 9.07 -6.90
C TRP A 136 6.60 8.66 -5.85
N ASN A 137 6.67 9.41 -4.76
CA ASN A 137 7.50 9.10 -3.60
C ASN A 137 6.60 9.00 -2.36
N ASP A 138 6.75 7.92 -1.58
CA ASP A 138 5.95 7.66 -0.36
C ASP A 138 6.80 7.69 0.92
N GLY A 139 7.94 8.38 0.90
CA GLY A 139 8.91 8.44 1.99
C GLY A 139 9.77 7.16 2.14
N SER A 140 9.36 6.03 1.55
CA SER A 140 10.17 4.81 1.50
C SER A 140 11.09 4.74 0.28
N GLY A 141 10.83 5.60 -0.72
CA GLY A 141 11.62 5.72 -1.94
C GLY A 141 10.79 6.20 -3.12
N ASP A 142 11.43 6.29 -4.28
CA ASP A 142 10.78 6.60 -5.55
C ASP A 142 10.18 5.33 -6.16
N HIS A 143 8.94 5.43 -6.60
CA HIS A 143 8.22 4.37 -7.29
C HIS A 143 7.84 4.81 -8.70
N LYS A 144 7.76 3.84 -9.61
CA LYS A 144 7.37 4.05 -11.00
C LYS A 144 6.36 2.98 -11.43
N SER A 145 5.32 3.41 -12.15
CA SER A 145 4.43 2.55 -12.92
C SER A 145 4.43 3.02 -14.37
N GLU A 146 4.55 2.11 -15.33
CA GLU A 146 4.71 2.45 -16.74
C GLU A 146 3.80 1.59 -17.61
N LEU A 147 3.10 2.22 -18.55
CA LEU A 147 2.34 1.55 -19.60
C LEU A 147 2.85 2.00 -20.96
N LEU A 148 3.11 1.04 -21.84
CA LEU A 148 3.54 1.27 -23.21
C LEU A 148 2.45 0.84 -24.17
N THR A 149 2.17 1.68 -25.17
CA THR A 149 1.23 1.37 -26.23
C THR A 149 1.72 1.92 -27.57
N TYR A 150 1.12 1.43 -28.66
CA TYR A 150 1.40 1.90 -30.00
C TYR A 150 0.11 2.29 -30.71
N PHE A 151 0.18 3.35 -31.50
CA PHE A 151 -0.92 3.86 -32.31
C PHE A 151 -0.52 3.95 -33.77
N THR A 152 -1.46 3.65 -34.66
CA THR A 152 -1.35 3.83 -36.11
C THR A 152 -2.52 4.68 -36.60
N GLN A 153 -2.37 5.23 -37.81
CA GLN A 153 -3.48 5.90 -38.48
C GLN A 153 -4.53 4.85 -38.85
N TRP A 154 -5.79 5.16 -38.60
CA TRP A 154 -6.89 4.38 -39.17
C TRP A 154 -6.96 4.70 -40.66
N ARG A 155 -6.98 3.66 -41.49
CA ARG A 155 -7.22 3.81 -42.93
C ARG A 155 -8.71 3.92 -43.19
#